data_AF-A0A2E5VRT0-F1
#
_entry.id   AF-A0A2E5VRT0-F1
#
_cell.length_a   1.000
_cell.length_b   1.000
_cell.length_c   1.000
_cell.angle_alpha   90.00
_cell.angle_beta   90.00
_cell.angle_gamma   90.00
#
_symmetry.space_group_name_H-M   'P 1'
#
loop_
_entity.id
_entity.type
_entity.pdbx_description
1 polymer ?
#
loop_
_entity_poly.entity_id
_entity_poly.type
_entity_poly.pdbx_seq_one_letter_code
_entity_poly.pdbx_strand_id
1 'polypeptide(L)'
;MAYTFVILAEAVAEQPIVSMPWWQILLDNALALTLVIIFAVAIVGALFNAWRLDKCLKLMHDYHVTYLTTAGPPAWGDLVVYSRGIELRYDAPYVTRHGTAKSSSLIYEDELGHCLALCRIDAALTKKESRARTRQITRTFNPGPIRRAMRLVRTVANTLRDATAKSISAILGQLSKTKPGLSGGKGEVEQLGKTLLGTSENAYEPMLERHIGRPVILRLTHPVNKDLRPLELPGYLVDYTDEYLAVFNAEHVIEESLDVEVKGPVQGRGFEIELDEDEVKIHSSGPDVLVVRTARLGEQEYELDAVLLPGCCLKLSRHSAGSVLLNVERTRRIDIVCPRAIAKVCFGSDQPANGDAATTRSGLAPREAARNADG
;
A
#
# COMPACT_ATOMS: atom_id res chain seq x y z
N MET A 1 53.71 80.10 -37.76
CA MET A 1 52.41 80.21 -38.45
C MET A 1 52.02 78.82 -38.94
N ALA A 2 50.83 78.26 -38.83
CA ALA A 2 49.57 78.56 -38.15
C ALA A 2 48.61 77.43 -38.61
N TYR A 3 47.94 76.73 -37.69
CA TYR A 3 46.78 75.81 -37.91
C TYR A 3 47.06 74.53 -38.75
N THR A 4 46.45 73.35 -38.53
CA THR A 4 45.08 73.08 -38.09
C THR A 4 45.00 71.66 -37.46
N PHE A 5 44.32 71.57 -36.32
CA PHE A 5 43.82 70.33 -35.72
C PHE A 5 42.89 69.58 -36.69
N VAL A 6 43.15 68.31 -36.96
CA VAL A 6 42.13 67.37 -37.44
C VAL A 6 42.11 66.18 -36.49
N ILE A 7 41.12 66.22 -35.60
CA ILE A 7 40.59 65.08 -34.87
C ILE A 7 39.90 64.20 -35.91
N LEU A 8 40.34 62.95 -36.06
CA LEU A 8 39.54 61.91 -36.69
C LEU A 8 39.66 60.65 -35.83
N ALA A 9 38.55 60.42 -35.13
CA ALA A 9 38.30 59.32 -34.23
C ALA A 9 38.59 57.98 -34.92
N GLU A 10 39.46 57.19 -34.32
CA GLU A 10 39.59 55.79 -34.64
C GLU A 10 38.27 55.12 -34.22
N ALA A 11 37.51 54.69 -35.20
CA ALA A 11 36.25 53.99 -35.02
C ALA A 11 36.53 52.67 -34.28
N VAL A 12 36.25 52.67 -32.98
CA VAL A 12 35.99 51.43 -32.24
C VAL A 12 34.73 50.86 -32.87
N ALA A 13 34.91 49.90 -33.78
CA ALA A 13 33.83 49.09 -34.29
C ALA A 13 33.22 48.34 -33.11
N GLU A 14 32.12 48.87 -32.58
CA GLU A 14 31.19 48.14 -31.72
C GLU A 14 30.73 46.91 -32.51
N GLN A 15 31.39 45.78 -32.26
CA GLN A 15 30.86 44.48 -32.64
C GLN A 15 29.50 44.37 -31.95
N PRO A 16 28.39 44.21 -32.69
CA PRO A 16 27.10 44.04 -32.05
C PRO A 16 27.20 42.78 -31.21
N ILE A 17 27.02 42.93 -29.89
CA ILE A 17 26.75 41.81 -29.00
C ILE A 17 25.40 41.27 -29.46
N VAL A 18 25.43 40.40 -30.47
CA VAL A 18 24.29 39.58 -30.83
C VAL A 18 24.05 38.75 -29.59
N SER A 19 23.02 39.12 -28.82
CA SER A 19 22.55 38.37 -27.68
C SER A 19 22.07 37.03 -28.19
N MET A 20 23.00 36.07 -28.35
CA MET A 20 22.65 34.70 -28.64
C MET A 20 21.67 34.27 -27.56
N PRO A 21 20.46 33.84 -27.95
CA PRO A 21 19.49 33.47 -26.96
C PRO A 21 20.06 32.28 -26.18
N TRP A 22 19.90 32.32 -24.85
CA TRP A 22 20.53 31.40 -23.91
C TRP A 22 20.35 29.91 -24.26
N TRP A 23 19.30 29.55 -25.01
CA TRP A 23 19.05 28.20 -25.49
C TRP A 23 20.05 27.72 -26.56
N GLN A 24 20.63 28.61 -27.37
CA GLN A 24 21.68 28.25 -28.35
C GLN A 24 22.99 27.90 -27.65
N ILE A 25 23.39 28.70 -26.66
CA ILE A 25 24.55 28.41 -25.79
C ILE A 25 24.39 27.05 -25.09
N LEU A 26 23.15 26.69 -24.76
CA LEU A 26 22.81 25.43 -24.11
C LEU A 26 22.86 24.23 -25.07
N LEU A 27 22.45 24.41 -26.33
CA LEU A 27 22.50 23.37 -27.37
C LEU A 27 23.92 23.14 -27.91
N ASP A 28 24.73 24.19 -28.03
CA ASP A 28 26.11 24.08 -28.55
C ASP A 28 27.06 23.45 -27.53
N ASN A 29 26.71 23.52 -26.24
CA ASN A 29 27.45 22.86 -25.17
C ASN A 29 26.83 21.50 -24.84
N ALA A 30 27.39 20.42 -25.40
CA ALA A 30 26.95 19.05 -25.13
C ALA A 30 26.85 18.71 -23.62
N LEU A 31 27.71 19.32 -22.79
CA LEU A 31 27.65 19.21 -21.32
C LEU A 31 26.43 19.93 -20.71
N ALA A 32 26.06 21.11 -21.22
CA ALA A 32 24.91 21.86 -20.74
C ALA A 32 23.60 21.15 -21.12
N LEU A 33 23.53 20.63 -22.36
CA LEU A 33 22.40 19.85 -22.84
C LEU A 33 22.19 18.58 -22.01
N THR A 34 23.26 17.81 -21.75
CA THR A 34 23.16 16.59 -20.93
C THR A 34 22.72 16.89 -19.49
N LEU A 35 23.23 17.97 -18.89
CA LEU A 35 22.82 18.41 -17.56
C LEU A 35 21.34 18.80 -17.52
N VAL A 36 20.85 19.56 -18.51
CA VAL A 36 19.42 19.93 -18.60
C VAL A 36 18.53 18.71 -18.79
N ILE A 37 18.94 17.74 -19.62
CA ILE A 37 18.19 16.48 -19.80
C ILE A 37 18.12 15.69 -18.48
N ILE A 38 19.24 15.56 -17.76
CA ILE A 38 19.27 14.87 -16.46
C ILE A 38 18.33 15.57 -15.47
N PHE A 39 18.38 16.90 -15.38
CA PHE A 39 17.49 17.67 -14.51
C PHE A 39 16.02 17.53 -14.91
N ALA A 40 15.70 17.61 -16.20
CA ALA A 40 14.34 17.43 -16.69
C ALA A 40 13.80 16.03 -16.36
N VAL A 41 14.60 14.99 -16.60
CA VAL A 41 14.23 13.61 -16.24
C VAL A 41 14.06 13.45 -14.73
N ALA A 42 14.93 14.05 -13.91
CA ALA A 42 14.82 14.03 -12.46
C ALA A 42 13.55 14.74 -11.95
N ILE A 43 13.23 15.92 -12.49
CA ILE A 43 12.02 16.68 -12.13
C ILE A 43 10.76 15.90 -12.52
N VAL A 44 10.71 15.38 -13.75
CA VAL A 44 9.58 14.56 -14.22
C VAL A 44 9.43 13.32 -13.36
N GLY A 45 10.55 12.66 -13.00
CA GLY A 45 10.56 11.52 -12.10
C GLY A 45 10.05 11.85 -10.69
N ALA A 46 10.46 12.99 -10.13
CA ALA A 46 10.03 13.46 -8.83
C ALA A 46 8.52 13.80 -8.81
N LEU A 47 8.03 14.50 -9.84
CA LEU A 47 6.60 14.81 -9.98
C LEU A 47 5.76 13.53 -10.15
N PHE A 48 6.24 12.58 -10.95
CA PHE A 48 5.54 11.31 -11.14
C PHE A 48 5.48 10.52 -9.83
N ASN A 49 6.55 10.51 -9.04
CA ASN A 49 6.56 9.88 -7.72
C ASN A 49 5.64 10.59 -6.73
N ALA A 50 5.61 11.93 -6.73
CA ALA A 50 4.75 12.71 -5.83
C ALA A 50 3.24 12.48 -6.08
N TRP A 51 2.86 12.10 -7.30
CA TRP A 51 1.47 11.81 -7.67
C TRP A 51 1.14 10.31 -7.70
N ARG A 52 2.14 9.46 -7.46
CA ARG A 52 1.94 8.02 -7.51
C ARG A 52 1.26 7.56 -6.23
N LEU A 53 -0.02 7.22 -6.35
CA LEU A 53 -0.71 6.43 -5.33
C LEU A 53 -0.11 5.03 -5.28
N ASP A 54 0.02 4.48 -4.08
CA ASP A 54 0.41 3.08 -3.92
C ASP A 54 -0.63 2.18 -4.62
N LYS A 55 -0.12 1.26 -5.44
CA LYS A 55 -0.95 0.44 -6.31
C LYS A 55 -1.79 -0.55 -5.50
N CYS A 56 -1.25 -1.10 -4.42
CA CYS A 56 -1.93 -2.03 -3.54
C CYS A 56 -2.99 -1.30 -2.71
N LEU A 57 -2.68 -0.13 -2.14
CA LEU A 57 -3.67 0.68 -1.41
C LEU A 57 -4.82 1.10 -2.34
N LYS A 58 -4.52 1.49 -3.58
CA LYS A 58 -5.52 1.83 -4.59
C LYS A 58 -6.50 0.70 -4.91
N LEU A 59 -6.14 -0.56 -4.66
CA LEU A 59 -7.05 -1.70 -4.84
C LEU A 59 -8.22 -1.69 -3.85
N MET A 60 -8.08 -0.96 -2.75
CA MET A 60 -9.04 -0.82 -1.67
C MET A 60 -9.71 0.57 -1.64
N HIS A 61 -9.35 1.47 -2.55
CA HIS A 61 -9.92 2.82 -2.61
C HIS A 61 -11.42 2.79 -2.92
N ASP A 62 -12.19 3.62 -2.20
CA ASP A 62 -13.65 3.71 -2.24
C ASP A 62 -14.35 2.40 -1.83
N TYR A 63 -13.72 1.62 -0.96
CA TYR A 63 -14.36 0.50 -0.28
C TYR A 63 -14.35 0.71 1.22
N HIS A 64 -15.36 0.17 1.89
CA HIS A 64 -15.36 0.03 3.34
C HIS A 64 -14.28 -0.98 3.76
N VAL A 65 -13.35 -0.54 4.60
CA VAL A 65 -12.23 -1.35 5.07
C VAL A 65 -12.03 -1.20 6.57
N THR A 66 -11.44 -2.21 7.20
CA THR A 66 -10.87 -2.11 8.53
C THR A 66 -9.36 -1.88 8.43
N TYR A 67 -8.88 -0.77 8.99
CA TYR A 67 -7.49 -0.49 9.25
C TYR A 67 -7.06 -1.03 10.60
N LEU A 68 -6.10 -1.94 10.55
CA LEU A 68 -5.51 -2.59 11.71
C LEU A 68 -4.14 -1.99 11.94
N THR A 69 -3.86 -1.59 13.18
CA THR A 69 -2.60 -0.96 13.57
C THR A 69 -2.06 -1.61 14.84
N THR A 70 -0.74 -1.53 15.00
CA THR A 70 -0.05 -1.89 16.24
C THR A 70 -0.12 -0.79 17.30
N ALA A 71 -0.38 0.46 16.88
CA ALA A 71 -0.28 1.64 17.74
C ALA A 71 -1.57 1.94 18.51
N GLY A 72 -2.67 1.23 18.25
CA GLY A 72 -3.97 1.57 18.82
C GLY A 72 -5.09 0.60 18.44
N PRO A 73 -6.34 0.93 18.80
CA PRO A 73 -7.49 0.13 18.39
C PRO A 73 -7.67 0.16 16.86
N PRO A 74 -8.29 -0.88 16.30
CA PRO A 74 -8.64 -0.90 14.88
C PRO A 74 -9.63 0.22 14.56
N ALA A 75 -9.51 0.77 13.36
CA ALA A 75 -10.44 1.75 12.79
C ALA A 75 -11.08 1.18 11.52
N TRP A 76 -12.28 1.61 11.18
CA TRP A 76 -12.98 1.13 9.97
C TRP A 76 -13.73 2.28 9.29
N GLY A 77 -14.07 2.11 8.01
CA GLY A 77 -14.74 3.11 7.20
C GLY A 77 -14.35 3.04 5.73
N ASP A 78 -14.90 3.95 4.93
CA ASP A 78 -14.59 4.09 3.51
C ASP A 78 -13.17 4.63 3.30
N LEU A 79 -12.35 3.90 2.54
CA LEU A 79 -10.95 4.23 2.30
C LEU A 79 -10.76 5.24 1.16
N VAL A 80 -10.21 6.40 1.48
CA VAL A 80 -9.68 7.36 0.49
C VAL A 80 -8.15 7.29 0.51
N VAL A 81 -7.54 7.04 -0.64
CA VAL A 81 -6.09 6.87 -0.75
C VAL A 81 -5.45 8.14 -1.30
N TYR A 82 -4.48 8.69 -0.57
CA TYR A 82 -3.66 9.82 -0.96
C TYR A 82 -2.22 9.38 -1.24
N SER A 83 -1.38 10.27 -1.75
CA SER A 83 0.03 9.95 -2.02
C SER A 83 0.90 9.84 -0.76
N ARG A 84 0.47 10.42 0.37
CA ARG A 84 1.21 10.45 1.64
C ARG A 84 0.40 9.95 2.84
N GLY A 85 -0.59 9.11 2.57
CA GLY A 85 -1.49 8.63 3.62
C GLY A 85 -2.82 8.15 3.07
N ILE A 86 -3.70 7.84 4.01
CA ILE A 86 -5.07 7.40 3.74
C ILE A 86 -6.03 8.17 4.65
N GLU A 87 -7.27 8.28 4.23
CA GLU A 87 -8.38 8.73 5.07
C GLU A 87 -9.37 7.57 5.21
N LEU A 88 -9.84 7.34 6.42
CA LEU A 88 -10.98 6.47 6.70
C LEU A 88 -12.17 7.36 7.01
N ARG A 89 -13.19 7.31 6.16
CA ARG A 89 -14.44 8.04 6.37
C ARG A 89 -15.43 7.13 7.08
N TYR A 90 -15.93 7.55 8.24
CA TYR A 90 -16.85 6.76 9.03
C TYR A 90 -18.25 6.83 8.44
N ASP A 91 -18.97 5.71 8.43
CA ASP A 91 -20.35 5.64 7.94
C ASP A 91 -21.32 6.45 8.81
N ALA A 92 -21.03 6.49 10.12
CA ALA A 92 -21.74 7.31 11.10
C ALA A 92 -20.74 8.17 11.90
N PRO A 93 -21.12 9.39 12.32
CA PRO A 93 -20.24 10.24 13.11
C PRO A 93 -19.86 9.56 14.43
N TYR A 94 -18.57 9.27 14.60
CA TYR A 94 -18.05 8.69 15.83
C TYR A 94 -17.91 9.77 16.90
N VAL A 95 -18.74 9.70 17.95
CA VAL A 95 -18.67 10.67 19.06
C VAL A 95 -17.55 10.24 20.01
N THR A 96 -16.56 11.11 20.15
CA THR A 96 -15.45 10.92 21.10
C THR A 96 -15.92 11.03 22.55
N ARG A 97 -15.08 10.60 23.50
CA ARG A 97 -15.31 10.78 24.95
C ARG A 97 -15.56 12.25 25.35
N HIS A 98 -15.14 13.22 24.53
CA HIS A 98 -15.36 14.65 24.77
C HIS A 98 -16.63 15.20 24.09
N GLY A 99 -17.47 14.34 23.52
CA GLY A 99 -18.70 14.75 22.83
C GLY A 99 -18.49 15.33 21.42
N THR A 100 -17.24 15.33 20.91
CA THR A 100 -16.95 15.78 19.54
C THR A 100 -17.22 14.66 18.54
N ALA A 101 -18.05 14.92 17.54
CA ALA A 101 -18.32 13.99 16.43
C ALA A 101 -17.17 14.02 15.41
N LYS A 102 -16.60 12.84 15.13
CA LYS A 102 -15.59 12.62 14.09
C LYS A 102 -16.25 11.99 12.87
N SER A 103 -16.05 12.58 11.69
CA SER A 103 -16.54 12.04 10.41
C SER A 103 -15.49 11.23 9.67
N SER A 104 -14.21 11.47 9.93
CA SER A 104 -13.11 10.73 9.32
C SER A 104 -11.84 10.77 10.17
N SER A 105 -10.90 9.89 9.83
CA SER A 105 -9.55 9.87 10.39
C SER A 105 -8.52 9.84 9.27
N LEU A 106 -7.60 10.80 9.30
CA LEU A 106 -6.43 10.83 8.43
C LEU A 106 -5.32 10.01 9.09
N ILE A 107 -4.71 9.12 8.32
CA ILE A 107 -3.58 8.29 8.72
C ILE A 107 -2.44 8.65 7.76
N TYR A 108 -1.42 9.28 8.30
CA TYR A 108 -0.27 9.75 7.52
C TYR A 108 0.73 8.62 7.26
N GLU A 109 1.65 8.84 6.34
CA GLU A 109 2.67 7.88 5.92
C GLU A 109 3.53 7.33 7.07
N ASP A 110 3.85 8.16 8.06
CA ASP A 110 4.58 7.76 9.27
C ASP A 110 3.74 6.82 10.14
N GLU A 111 2.44 7.07 10.27
CA GLU A 111 1.51 6.18 10.99
C GLU A 111 1.24 4.87 10.23
N LEU A 112 1.30 4.89 8.89
CA LEU A 112 1.19 3.68 8.06
C LEU A 112 2.33 2.68 8.32
N GLY A 113 3.47 3.12 8.86
CA GLY A 113 4.52 2.23 9.35
C GLY A 113 4.06 1.28 10.47
N HIS A 114 3.00 1.65 11.20
CA HIS A 114 2.37 0.84 12.24
C HIS A 114 1.21 -0.02 11.73
N CYS A 115 0.87 0.07 10.45
CA CYS A 115 -0.18 -0.72 9.82
C CYS A 115 0.13 -2.21 9.93
N LEU A 116 -0.87 -2.99 10.35
CA LEU A 116 -0.86 -4.44 10.26
C LEU A 116 -1.51 -4.88 8.95
N ALA A 117 -2.69 -4.35 8.67
CA ALA A 117 -3.45 -4.68 7.48
C ALA A 117 -4.60 -3.72 7.25
N LEU A 118 -4.96 -3.56 5.99
CA LEU A 118 -6.25 -3.08 5.52
C LEU A 118 -7.06 -4.29 5.05
N CYS A 119 -8.15 -4.56 5.74
CA CYS A 119 -9.02 -5.70 5.47
C CYS A 119 -10.33 -5.22 4.85
N ARG A 120 -10.78 -5.89 3.80
CA ARG A 120 -12.10 -5.67 3.19
C ARG A 120 -12.89 -6.97 3.25
N ILE A 121 -14.15 -6.88 3.69
CA ILE A 121 -15.03 -8.03 3.81
C ILE A 121 -15.94 -8.11 2.58
N ASP A 122 -15.96 -9.25 1.90
CA ASP A 122 -16.75 -9.43 0.67
C ASP A 122 -18.27 -9.33 0.91
N ALA A 123 -18.73 -9.74 2.10
CA ALA A 123 -20.16 -9.68 2.46
C ALA A 123 -20.68 -8.26 2.74
N ALA A 124 -19.79 -7.32 3.09
CA ALA A 124 -20.15 -5.92 3.32
C ALA A 124 -20.23 -5.11 2.01
N LEU A 125 -19.95 -5.73 0.86
CA LEU A 125 -19.89 -5.04 -0.43
C LEU A 125 -21.28 -4.81 -1.01
N THR A 126 -21.51 -3.60 -1.51
CA THR A 126 -22.67 -3.34 -2.35
C THR A 126 -22.60 -4.17 -3.64
N LYS A 127 -23.74 -4.39 -4.31
CA LYS A 127 -23.75 -5.10 -5.61
C LYS A 127 -22.84 -4.44 -6.65
N LYS A 128 -22.69 -3.11 -6.59
CA LYS A 128 -21.81 -2.35 -7.48
C LYS A 128 -20.34 -2.61 -7.16
N GLU A 129 -19.97 -2.58 -5.89
CA GLU A 129 -18.63 -2.91 -5.39
C GLU A 129 -18.25 -4.35 -5.67
N SER A 130 -19.14 -5.32 -5.42
CA SER A 130 -18.90 -6.73 -5.71
C SER A 130 -18.60 -6.97 -7.20
N ARG A 131 -19.34 -6.30 -8.10
CA ARG A 131 -19.05 -6.32 -9.55
C ARG A 131 -17.71 -5.66 -9.89
N ALA A 132 -17.38 -4.55 -9.24
CA ALA A 132 -16.10 -3.85 -9.44
C ALA A 132 -14.91 -4.72 -8.97
N ARG A 133 -15.02 -5.33 -7.79
CA ARG A 133 -14.09 -6.33 -7.23
C ARG A 133 -13.92 -7.50 -8.19
N THR A 134 -15.00 -8.09 -8.68
CA THR A 134 -14.95 -9.20 -9.64
C THR A 134 -14.21 -8.80 -10.92
N ARG A 135 -14.49 -7.60 -11.46
CA ARG A 135 -13.75 -7.08 -12.62
C ARG A 135 -12.27 -6.88 -12.31
N GLN A 136 -11.91 -6.43 -11.11
CA GLN A 136 -10.53 -6.23 -10.69
C GLN A 136 -9.77 -7.56 -10.57
N ILE A 137 -10.39 -8.56 -9.96
CA ILE A 137 -9.97 -9.97 -9.94
C ILE A 137 -9.73 -10.44 -11.38
N THR A 138 -10.75 -10.44 -12.22
CA THR A 138 -10.67 -10.96 -13.60
C THR A 138 -9.60 -10.25 -14.44
N ARG A 139 -9.44 -8.94 -14.31
CA ARG A 139 -8.39 -8.17 -15.01
C ARG A 139 -6.98 -8.45 -14.50
N THR A 140 -6.85 -8.95 -13.27
CA THR A 140 -5.57 -9.34 -12.68
C THR A 140 -5.16 -10.73 -13.15
N PHE A 141 -6.10 -11.67 -13.16
CA PHE A 141 -5.87 -13.04 -13.67
C PHE A 141 -5.68 -13.07 -15.19
N ASN A 142 -6.35 -12.20 -15.93
CA ASN A 142 -6.27 -12.12 -17.40
C ASN A 142 -5.73 -10.76 -17.85
N PRO A 143 -4.43 -10.47 -17.67
CA PRO A 143 -3.87 -9.19 -18.07
C PRO A 143 -3.84 -9.07 -19.60
N GLY A 144 -4.42 -7.99 -20.11
CA GLY A 144 -4.34 -7.62 -21.53
C GLY A 144 -2.90 -7.32 -21.98
N PRO A 145 -2.65 -7.25 -23.30
CA PRO A 145 -1.30 -7.12 -23.88
C PRO A 145 -0.55 -5.87 -23.40
N ILE A 146 -1.24 -4.75 -23.23
CA ILE A 146 -0.65 -3.49 -22.74
C ILE A 146 -0.11 -3.64 -21.31
N ARG A 147 -0.83 -4.33 -20.42
CA ARG A 147 -0.36 -4.58 -19.05
C ARG A 147 0.87 -5.47 -19.03
N ARG A 148 0.94 -6.45 -19.94
CA ARG A 148 2.13 -7.30 -20.11
C ARG A 148 3.33 -6.48 -20.58
N ALA A 149 3.14 -5.57 -21.54
CA ALA A 149 4.18 -4.67 -22.02
C ALA A 149 4.66 -3.70 -20.92
N MET A 150 3.73 -3.10 -20.15
CA MET A 150 4.07 -2.21 -19.04
C MET A 150 4.86 -2.90 -17.93
N ARG A 151 4.63 -4.20 -17.70
CA ARG A 151 5.45 -5.02 -16.78
C ARG A 151 6.89 -5.15 -17.28
N LEU A 152 7.08 -5.36 -18.59
CA LEU A 152 8.41 -5.42 -19.20
C LEU A 152 9.13 -4.07 -19.07
N VAL A 153 8.44 -2.97 -19.40
CA VAL A 153 9.00 -1.61 -19.28
C VAL A 153 9.42 -1.29 -17.86
N ARG A 154 8.61 -1.64 -16.85
CA ARG A 154 8.97 -1.45 -15.44
C ARG A 154 10.22 -2.23 -15.05
N THR A 155 10.31 -3.48 -15.50
CA THR A 155 11.49 -4.34 -15.25
C THR A 155 12.75 -3.72 -15.84
N VAL A 156 12.66 -3.24 -17.08
CA VAL A 156 13.77 -2.57 -17.77
C VAL A 156 14.13 -1.25 -17.06
N ALA A 157 13.15 -0.44 -16.68
CA ALA A 157 13.37 0.84 -15.99
C ALA A 157 14.05 0.66 -14.63
N ASN A 158 13.64 -0.33 -13.83
CA ASN A 158 14.26 -0.62 -12.54
C ASN A 158 15.70 -1.14 -12.72
N THR A 159 15.92 -2.04 -13.69
CA THR A 159 17.27 -2.53 -14.01
C THR A 159 18.19 -1.39 -14.50
N LEU A 160 17.64 -0.48 -15.30
CA LEU A 160 18.36 0.69 -15.79
C LEU A 160 18.69 1.67 -14.66
N ARG A 161 17.75 1.90 -13.73
CA ARG A 161 17.97 2.72 -12.52
C ARG A 161 19.13 2.17 -11.69
N ASP A 162 19.14 0.87 -11.44
CA ASP A 162 20.19 0.20 -10.67
C ASP A 162 21.56 0.26 -11.36
N ALA A 163 21.59 0.04 -12.68
CA ALA A 163 22.82 0.14 -13.47
C ALA A 163 23.36 1.58 -13.50
N THR A 164 22.46 2.57 -13.58
CA THR A 164 22.82 3.99 -13.56
C THR A 164 23.35 4.41 -12.19
N ALA A 165 22.69 3.98 -11.10
CA ALA A 165 23.15 4.21 -9.73
C ALA A 165 24.57 3.66 -9.49
N LYS A 166 24.85 2.44 -9.95
CA LYS A 166 26.17 1.81 -9.88
C LYS A 166 27.21 2.57 -10.71
N SER A 167 26.84 3.02 -11.90
CA SER A 167 27.73 3.77 -12.79
C SER A 167 28.09 5.15 -12.22
N ILE A 168 27.10 5.88 -11.68
CA ILE A 168 27.32 7.17 -11.01
C ILE A 168 28.22 6.98 -9.78
N SER A 169 27.96 5.96 -8.97
CA SER A 169 28.77 5.65 -7.78
C SER A 169 30.22 5.29 -8.15
N ALA A 170 30.44 4.56 -9.25
CA ALA A 170 31.77 4.23 -9.74
C ALA A 170 32.54 5.46 -10.24
N ILE A 171 31.88 6.35 -10.99
CA ILE A 171 32.47 7.60 -11.48
C ILE A 171 32.82 8.54 -10.32
N LEU A 172 31.92 8.73 -9.35
CA LEU A 172 32.18 9.50 -8.13
C LEU A 172 33.29 8.87 -7.28
N GLY A 173 33.35 7.54 -7.22
CA GLY A 173 34.44 6.80 -6.57
C GLY A 173 35.81 7.00 -7.23
N GLN A 174 35.87 7.20 -8.55
CA GLN A 174 37.11 7.50 -9.26
C GLN A 174 37.50 8.99 -9.15
N LEU A 175 36.54 9.91 -9.20
CA LEU A 175 36.76 11.35 -9.02
C LEU A 175 37.26 11.69 -7.60
N SER A 176 36.71 11.04 -6.57
CA SER A 176 37.17 11.20 -5.19
C SER A 176 38.57 10.64 -4.93
N LYS A 177 39.05 9.70 -5.76
CA LYS A 177 40.44 9.18 -5.71
C LYS A 177 41.45 10.09 -6.40
N THR A 178 41.01 10.91 -7.35
CA THR A 178 41.89 11.75 -8.19
C THR A 178 42.03 13.18 -7.68
N LYS A 179 41.15 13.66 -6.79
CA LYS A 179 41.28 14.96 -6.11
C LYS A 179 41.12 14.83 -4.59
N PRO A 180 42.22 14.73 -3.81
CA PRO A 180 42.18 14.51 -2.36
C PRO A 180 41.52 15.63 -1.54
N GLY A 181 41.35 16.84 -2.09
CA GLY A 181 40.77 18.01 -1.39
C GLY A 181 39.24 18.04 -1.29
N LEU A 182 38.53 17.06 -1.89
CA LEU A 182 37.07 16.93 -1.82
C LEU A 182 36.61 15.88 -0.79
N SER A 183 37.52 15.41 0.08
CA SER A 183 37.27 14.32 1.04
C SER A 183 36.26 14.64 2.16
N GLY A 184 35.88 15.91 2.34
CA GLY A 184 34.93 16.33 3.38
C GLY A 184 33.46 15.96 3.11
N GLY A 185 33.08 15.66 1.86
CA GLY A 185 31.68 15.44 1.46
C GLY A 185 31.28 13.98 1.20
N LYS A 186 32.12 12.99 1.51
CA LYS A 186 31.85 11.57 1.17
C LYS A 186 30.55 11.05 1.80
N GLY A 187 30.26 11.39 3.05
CA GLY A 187 29.04 10.97 3.73
C GLY A 187 27.79 11.67 3.21
N GLU A 188 27.90 12.95 2.85
CA GLU A 188 26.80 13.78 2.35
C GLU A 188 26.39 13.41 0.91
N VAL A 189 27.37 13.06 0.06
CA VAL A 189 27.12 12.59 -1.31
C VAL A 189 26.55 11.17 -1.32
N GLU A 190 26.95 10.32 -0.37
CA GLU A 190 26.37 8.97 -0.23
C GLU A 190 24.93 9.03 0.33
N GLN A 191 24.65 9.98 1.23
CA GLN A 191 23.28 10.29 1.66
C GLN A 191 22.44 10.90 0.55
N LEU A 192 22.95 11.89 -0.21
CA LEU A 192 22.27 12.43 -1.38
C LEU A 192 22.01 11.34 -2.44
N GLY A 193 22.96 10.43 -2.64
CA GLY A 193 22.78 9.23 -3.45
C GLY A 193 21.64 8.36 -2.94
N LYS A 194 21.60 8.05 -1.64
CA LYS A 194 20.52 7.24 -1.02
C LYS A 194 19.15 7.94 -1.05
N THR A 195 19.09 9.26 -0.86
CA THR A 195 17.86 10.06 -0.87
C THR A 195 17.32 10.27 -2.30
N LEU A 196 18.19 10.49 -3.29
CA LEU A 196 17.80 10.61 -4.70
C LEU A 196 17.49 9.25 -5.34
N LEU A 197 18.16 8.19 -4.90
CA LEU A 197 17.98 6.84 -5.41
C LEU A 197 16.90 6.05 -4.66
N GLY A 198 16.27 6.61 -3.63
CA GLY A 198 15.17 6.01 -2.88
C GLY A 198 15.57 4.63 -2.37
N THR A 199 16.08 4.55 -1.15
CA THR A 199 16.30 3.30 -0.42
C THR A 199 15.02 2.47 -0.33
N SER A 200 14.79 1.66 -1.35
CA SER A 200 13.92 0.51 -1.35
C SER A 200 14.76 -0.57 -2.01
N GLU A 201 15.29 -1.49 -1.20
CA GLU A 201 15.96 -2.68 -1.69
C GLU A 201 14.96 -3.45 -2.57
N ASN A 202 15.15 -3.36 -3.89
CA ASN A 202 14.41 -4.09 -4.93
C ASN A 202 12.88 -3.99 -4.84
N ALA A 203 12.36 -2.83 -5.25
CA ALA A 203 10.96 -2.59 -5.62
C ALA A 203 10.31 -3.72 -6.47
N TYR A 204 11.12 -4.35 -7.32
CA TYR A 204 10.71 -5.44 -8.19
C TYR A 204 11.24 -6.76 -7.66
N GLU A 205 10.32 -7.65 -7.29
CA GLU A 205 10.65 -9.01 -6.89
C GLU A 205 10.19 -9.99 -7.99
N PRO A 206 11.11 -10.51 -8.82
CA PRO A 206 10.77 -11.42 -9.91
C PRO A 206 10.00 -12.67 -9.45
N MET A 207 10.20 -13.07 -8.20
CA MET A 207 9.51 -14.19 -7.57
C MET A 207 8.02 -13.88 -7.39
N LEU A 208 7.65 -12.73 -6.84
CA LEU A 208 6.24 -12.35 -6.66
C LEU A 208 5.56 -12.07 -7.99
N GLU A 209 6.24 -11.41 -8.93
CA GLU A 209 5.68 -11.06 -10.24
C GLU A 209 5.13 -12.27 -11.00
N ARG A 210 5.87 -13.40 -10.97
CA ARG A 210 5.47 -14.65 -11.63
C ARG A 210 4.25 -15.31 -11.01
N HIS A 211 3.90 -14.94 -9.78
CA HIS A 211 2.81 -15.54 -9.03
C HIS A 211 1.61 -14.60 -8.84
N ILE A 212 1.64 -13.40 -9.44
CA ILE A 212 0.43 -12.58 -9.55
C ILE A 212 -0.66 -13.41 -10.28
N GLY A 213 -1.82 -13.50 -9.66
CA GLY A 213 -2.96 -14.28 -10.14
C GLY A 213 -2.89 -15.78 -9.80
N ARG A 214 -1.98 -16.21 -8.92
CA ARG A 214 -1.93 -17.61 -8.45
C ARG A 214 -2.48 -17.74 -7.03
N PRO A 215 -3.02 -18.92 -6.66
CA PRO A 215 -3.38 -19.21 -5.29
C PRO A 215 -2.13 -19.20 -4.40
N VAL A 216 -2.26 -18.57 -3.24
CA VAL A 216 -1.20 -18.40 -2.24
C VAL A 216 -1.77 -18.56 -0.83
N ILE A 217 -0.89 -18.86 0.11
CA ILE A 217 -1.15 -18.76 1.55
C ILE A 217 -0.34 -17.57 2.03
N LEU A 218 -1.04 -16.51 2.43
CA LEU A 218 -0.45 -15.35 3.08
C LEU A 218 -0.22 -15.68 4.56
N ARG A 219 1.04 -15.66 4.99
CA ARG A 219 1.41 -15.81 6.38
C ARG A 219 1.74 -14.43 6.97
N LEU A 220 0.96 -14.01 7.96
CA LEU A 220 1.13 -12.74 8.67
C LEU A 220 1.71 -12.99 10.06
N THR A 221 2.83 -12.33 10.35
CA THR A 221 3.46 -12.36 11.68
C THR A 221 3.12 -11.10 12.43
N HIS A 222 2.73 -11.22 13.70
CA HIS A 222 2.49 -10.05 14.53
C HIS A 222 3.84 -9.37 14.88
N PRO A 223 4.05 -8.08 14.57
CA PRO A 223 5.33 -7.40 14.79
C PRO A 223 5.67 -7.21 16.28
N VAL A 224 4.64 -6.93 17.11
CA VAL A 224 4.80 -6.74 18.57
C VAL A 224 4.92 -8.06 19.32
N ASN A 225 4.00 -9.00 19.10
CA ASN A 225 3.97 -10.28 19.81
C ASN A 225 4.44 -11.43 18.90
N LYS A 226 5.75 -11.69 18.92
CA LYS A 226 6.40 -12.72 18.08
C LYS A 226 6.06 -14.15 18.50
N ASP A 227 5.53 -14.34 19.70
CA ASP A 227 5.16 -15.66 20.23
C ASP A 227 3.78 -16.12 19.71
N LEU A 228 2.99 -15.20 19.14
CA LEU A 228 1.74 -15.56 18.47
C LEU A 228 2.02 -16.40 17.23
N ARG A 229 1.21 -17.46 17.07
CA ARG A 229 1.23 -18.26 15.86
C ARG A 229 0.92 -17.35 14.66
N PRO A 230 1.71 -17.41 13.57
CA PRO A 230 1.43 -16.62 12.38
C PRO A 230 0.04 -16.94 11.83
N LEU A 231 -0.71 -15.91 11.47
CA LEU A 231 -2.00 -16.07 10.81
C LEU A 231 -1.79 -16.52 9.37
N GLU A 232 -2.50 -17.55 8.94
CA GLU A 232 -2.42 -18.09 7.58
C GLU A 232 -3.74 -17.90 6.84
N LEU A 233 -3.71 -17.03 5.84
CA LEU A 233 -4.87 -16.69 5.01
C LEU A 233 -4.68 -17.24 3.60
N PRO A 234 -5.52 -18.21 3.16
CA PRO A 234 -5.54 -18.59 1.76
C PRO A 234 -6.11 -17.46 0.92
N GLY A 235 -5.63 -17.30 -0.31
CA GLY A 235 -6.18 -16.35 -1.26
C GLY A 235 -5.43 -16.35 -2.58
N TYR A 236 -5.58 -15.29 -3.35
CA TYR A 236 -4.86 -15.08 -4.60
C TYR A 236 -4.00 -13.84 -4.50
N LEU A 237 -2.74 -13.94 -4.92
CA LEU A 237 -1.86 -12.79 -4.99
C LEU A 237 -2.36 -11.85 -6.11
N VAL A 238 -2.85 -10.67 -5.75
CA VAL A 238 -3.39 -9.72 -6.72
C VAL A 238 -2.31 -8.78 -7.21
N ASP A 239 -1.53 -8.23 -6.30
CA ASP A 239 -0.50 -7.26 -6.61
C ASP A 239 0.48 -7.11 -5.45
N TYR A 240 1.60 -6.44 -5.74
CA TYR A 240 2.56 -6.03 -4.73
C TYR A 240 3.20 -4.70 -5.11
N THR A 241 3.67 -3.99 -4.10
CA THR A 241 4.57 -2.85 -4.21
C THR A 241 5.78 -3.08 -3.31
N ASP A 242 6.65 -2.09 -3.20
CA ASP A 242 7.81 -2.10 -2.31
C ASP A 242 7.36 -2.26 -0.85
N GLU A 243 6.24 -1.62 -0.51
CA GLU A 243 5.73 -1.52 0.85
C GLU A 243 4.63 -2.53 1.15
N TYR A 244 3.78 -2.85 0.17
CA TYR A 244 2.54 -3.59 0.42
C TYR A 244 2.40 -4.86 -0.43
N LEU A 245 1.67 -5.82 0.13
CA LEU A 245 1.18 -7.02 -0.55
C LEU A 245 -0.35 -7.03 -0.53
N ALA A 246 -0.96 -7.31 -1.67
CA ALA A 246 -2.40 -7.45 -1.81
C ALA A 246 -2.80 -8.89 -2.13
N VAL A 247 -3.58 -9.52 -1.24
CA VAL A 247 -4.09 -10.88 -1.40
C VAL A 247 -5.61 -10.86 -1.25
N PHE A 248 -6.32 -11.36 -2.27
CA PHE A 248 -7.79 -11.38 -2.26
C PHE A 248 -8.28 -12.79 -2.05
N ASN A 249 -9.23 -12.98 -1.13
CA ASN A 249 -9.85 -14.26 -0.87
C ASN A 249 -11.28 -14.27 -1.40
N ALA A 250 -11.52 -15.09 -2.42
CA ALA A 250 -12.84 -15.22 -3.04
C ALA A 250 -13.58 -16.51 -2.66
N GLU A 251 -12.90 -17.49 -2.07
CA GLU A 251 -13.39 -18.88 -2.01
C GLU A 251 -13.71 -19.38 -0.60
N HIS A 252 -13.28 -18.69 0.45
CA HIS A 252 -13.47 -19.19 1.81
C HIS A 252 -14.87 -18.92 2.36
N VAL A 253 -15.37 -19.80 3.22
CA VAL A 253 -16.71 -19.73 3.81
C VAL A 253 -16.60 -19.22 5.26
N ILE A 254 -17.66 -18.60 5.75
CA ILE A 254 -17.80 -18.26 7.17
C ILE A 254 -17.84 -19.59 7.94
N GLU A 255 -16.95 -19.76 8.92
CA GLU A 255 -16.91 -20.98 9.73
C GLU A 255 -18.08 -21.02 10.72
N GLU A 256 -18.38 -19.87 11.31
CA GLU A 256 -19.31 -19.73 12.41
C GLU A 256 -19.83 -18.28 12.47
N SER A 257 -21.12 -18.10 12.73
CA SER A 257 -21.76 -16.81 13.00
C SER A 257 -22.58 -16.94 14.27
N LEU A 258 -22.36 -16.04 15.23
CA LEU A 258 -22.91 -16.11 16.58
C LEU A 258 -23.51 -14.76 16.96
N ASP A 259 -24.76 -14.79 17.41
CA ASP A 259 -25.36 -13.69 18.16
C ASP A 259 -25.05 -13.87 19.64
N VAL A 260 -24.19 -13.02 20.18
CA VAL A 260 -23.69 -13.09 21.54
C VAL A 260 -24.36 -12.01 22.38
N GLU A 261 -25.19 -12.42 23.34
CA GLU A 261 -25.69 -11.52 24.39
C GLU A 261 -24.67 -11.44 25.54
N VAL A 262 -24.04 -10.29 25.68
CA VAL A 262 -22.99 -10.01 26.65
C VAL A 262 -23.63 -9.32 27.86
N LYS A 263 -23.77 -10.09 28.95
CA LYS A 263 -24.18 -9.61 30.28
C LYS A 263 -23.02 -9.54 31.28
N GLY A 264 -21.86 -10.04 30.88
CA GLY A 264 -20.64 -10.17 31.65
C GLY A 264 -19.51 -10.66 30.73
N PRO A 265 -18.36 -11.07 31.27
CA PRO A 265 -17.28 -11.61 30.44
C PRO A 265 -17.75 -12.86 29.70
N VAL A 266 -17.59 -12.89 28.38
CA VAL A 266 -17.95 -14.04 27.53
C VAL A 266 -16.69 -14.56 26.87
N GLN A 267 -16.41 -15.85 27.05
CA GLN A 267 -15.38 -16.55 26.32
C GLN A 267 -16.02 -17.40 25.23
N GLY A 268 -15.75 -17.04 23.98
CA GLY A 268 -16.17 -17.79 22.81
C GLY A 268 -15.02 -18.59 22.22
N ARG A 269 -15.31 -19.31 21.14
CA ARG A 269 -14.27 -20.08 20.43
C ARG A 269 -13.33 -19.12 19.70
N GLY A 270 -12.17 -18.85 20.28
CA GLY A 270 -11.16 -17.97 19.68
C GLY A 270 -11.45 -16.47 19.84
N PHE A 271 -12.33 -16.10 20.76
CA PHE A 271 -12.55 -14.72 21.13
C PHE A 271 -12.94 -14.58 22.60
N GLU A 272 -12.62 -13.43 23.16
CA GLU A 272 -12.98 -13.06 24.54
C GLU A 272 -13.62 -11.69 24.51
N ILE A 273 -14.74 -11.55 25.21
CA ILE A 273 -15.47 -10.29 25.32
C ILE A 273 -15.46 -9.89 26.77
N GLU A 274 -14.81 -8.76 27.06
CA GLU A 274 -14.83 -8.12 28.36
C GLU A 274 -15.85 -6.99 28.35
N LEU A 275 -16.68 -6.95 29.38
CA LEU A 275 -17.68 -5.91 29.58
C LEU A 275 -17.27 -5.09 30.80
N ASP A 276 -16.90 -3.84 30.58
CA ASP A 276 -16.56 -2.84 31.61
C ASP A 276 -17.59 -1.70 31.59
N GLU A 277 -17.76 -0.92 32.65
CA GLU A 277 -18.82 0.11 32.82
C GLU A 277 -19.01 1.01 31.58
N ASP A 278 -17.90 1.48 30.99
CA ASP A 278 -17.90 2.42 29.87
C ASP A 278 -17.49 1.81 28.52
N GLU A 279 -17.03 0.56 28.50
CA GLU A 279 -16.49 -0.05 27.28
C GLU A 279 -16.75 -1.55 27.15
N VAL A 280 -16.95 -1.98 25.92
CA VAL A 280 -16.95 -3.40 25.52
C VAL A 280 -15.65 -3.65 24.78
N LYS A 281 -14.86 -4.61 25.26
CA LYS A 281 -13.62 -5.03 24.60
C LYS A 281 -13.83 -6.40 23.98
N ILE A 282 -13.53 -6.53 22.70
CA ILE A 282 -13.61 -7.79 21.98
C ILE A 282 -12.19 -8.14 21.56
N HIS A 283 -11.64 -9.18 22.19
CA HIS A 283 -10.31 -9.69 21.96
C HIS A 283 -10.36 -10.89 21.01
N SER A 284 -9.54 -10.84 19.96
CA SER A 284 -9.32 -12.00 19.10
C SER A 284 -8.17 -12.84 19.65
N SER A 285 -8.48 -14.02 20.19
CA SER A 285 -7.49 -14.93 20.78
C SER A 285 -7.24 -16.17 19.90
N GLY A 286 -8.14 -16.45 18.96
CA GLY A 286 -8.09 -17.60 18.07
C GLY A 286 -7.14 -17.41 16.88
N PRO A 287 -6.89 -18.48 16.12
CA PRO A 287 -6.06 -18.45 14.91
C PRO A 287 -6.79 -17.91 13.67
N ASP A 288 -8.09 -17.66 13.77
CA ASP A 288 -8.94 -17.21 12.67
C ASP A 288 -9.21 -15.71 12.77
N VAL A 289 -9.78 -15.14 11.70
CA VAL A 289 -10.19 -13.75 11.69
C VAL A 289 -11.59 -13.65 12.29
N LEU A 290 -11.77 -12.71 13.21
CA LEU A 290 -13.07 -12.34 13.71
C LEU A 290 -13.59 -11.14 12.94
N VAL A 291 -14.89 -11.16 12.63
CA VAL A 291 -15.60 -10.03 12.08
C VAL A 291 -16.74 -9.70 13.02
N VAL A 292 -16.74 -8.48 13.57
CA VAL A 292 -17.86 -7.98 14.37
C VAL A 292 -18.76 -7.21 13.40
N ARG A 293 -19.90 -7.82 13.03
CA ARG A 293 -20.82 -7.28 12.03
C ARG A 293 -21.61 -6.12 12.59
N THR A 294 -22.33 -6.39 13.67
CA THR A 294 -23.19 -5.44 14.32
C THR A 294 -22.97 -5.47 15.81
N ALA A 295 -23.16 -4.32 16.44
CA ALA A 295 -23.23 -4.20 17.87
C ALA A 295 -24.48 -3.42 18.25
N ARG A 296 -25.27 -3.96 19.17
CA ARG A 296 -26.39 -3.25 19.75
C ARG A 296 -26.08 -2.95 21.21
N LEU A 297 -25.92 -1.66 21.50
CA LEU A 297 -25.62 -1.11 22.82
C LEU A 297 -26.89 -0.41 23.33
N GLY A 298 -27.76 -1.15 24.03
CA GLY A 298 -29.08 -0.65 24.44
C GLY A 298 -30.01 -0.46 23.23
N GLU A 299 -30.44 0.78 22.98
CA GLU A 299 -31.32 1.11 21.84
C GLU A 299 -30.56 1.46 20.56
N GLN A 300 -29.24 1.68 20.65
CA GLN A 300 -28.42 2.04 19.50
C GLN A 300 -27.87 0.77 18.86
N GLU A 301 -28.07 0.64 17.55
CA GLU A 301 -27.49 -0.41 16.71
C GLU A 301 -26.41 0.22 15.82
N TYR A 302 -25.27 -0.43 15.78
CA TYR A 302 -24.11 -0.03 15.01
C TYR A 302 -23.80 -1.14 14.01
N GLU A 303 -23.78 -0.79 12.73
CA GLU A 303 -23.13 -1.58 11.69
C GLU A 303 -21.63 -1.27 11.78
N LEU A 304 -20.84 -2.27 12.16
CA LEU A 304 -19.42 -2.13 12.43
C LEU A 304 -18.57 -2.68 11.30
N ASP A 305 -18.90 -3.89 10.83
CA ASP A 305 -18.09 -4.66 9.88
C ASP A 305 -16.59 -4.65 10.21
N ALA A 306 -16.27 -4.69 11.51
CA ALA A 306 -14.92 -4.52 12.02
C ALA A 306 -14.18 -5.86 12.04
N VAL A 307 -13.05 -5.92 11.35
CA VAL A 307 -12.16 -7.09 11.30
C VAL A 307 -11.19 -7.10 12.47
N LEU A 308 -10.94 -8.26 13.08
CA LEU A 308 -9.91 -8.46 14.10
C LEU A 308 -9.03 -9.66 13.74
N LEU A 309 -7.73 -9.40 13.56
CA LEU A 309 -6.72 -10.44 13.45
C LEU A 309 -6.37 -11.00 14.83
N PRO A 310 -5.78 -12.21 14.91
CA PRO A 310 -5.31 -12.77 16.16
C PRO A 310 -4.43 -11.79 16.95
N GLY A 311 -4.77 -11.59 18.22
CA GLY A 311 -4.11 -10.64 19.12
C GLY A 311 -4.68 -9.21 19.09
N CYS A 312 -5.53 -8.86 18.12
CA CYS A 312 -6.17 -7.55 18.06
C CYS A 312 -7.33 -7.43 19.06
N CYS A 313 -7.61 -6.20 19.49
CA CYS A 313 -8.70 -5.85 20.40
C CYS A 313 -9.53 -4.72 19.80
N LEU A 314 -10.84 -4.93 19.67
CA LEU A 314 -11.81 -3.88 19.37
C LEU A 314 -12.35 -3.30 20.67
N LYS A 315 -12.42 -1.97 20.76
CA LYS A 315 -13.02 -1.26 21.89
C LYS A 315 -14.22 -0.45 21.42
N LEU A 316 -15.38 -0.72 21.99
CA LEU A 316 -16.61 0.01 21.74
C LEU A 316 -17.01 0.76 23.01
N SER A 317 -17.16 2.08 22.90
CA SER A 317 -17.67 2.89 24.00
C SER A 317 -19.15 2.60 24.22
N ARG A 318 -19.57 2.37 25.47
CA ARG A 318 -20.97 2.25 25.85
C ARG A 318 -21.37 3.35 26.82
N HIS A 319 -22.62 3.81 26.70
CA HIS A 319 -23.18 4.87 27.55
C HIS A 319 -24.25 4.36 28.53
N SER A 320 -24.55 3.05 28.52
CA SER A 320 -25.55 2.45 29.39
C SER A 320 -25.13 1.06 29.87
N ALA A 321 -25.57 0.70 31.08
CA ALA A 321 -25.33 -0.58 31.72
C ALA A 321 -26.16 -1.75 31.12
N GLY A 322 -26.77 -1.56 29.95
CA GLY A 322 -27.60 -2.57 29.28
C GLY A 322 -26.80 -3.77 28.77
N SER A 323 -27.52 -4.84 28.46
CA SER A 323 -26.97 -5.98 27.72
C SER A 323 -26.48 -5.53 26.34
N VAL A 324 -25.35 -6.07 25.93
CA VAL A 324 -24.77 -5.80 24.61
C VAL A 324 -25.02 -7.01 23.73
N LEU A 325 -25.66 -6.82 22.57
CA LEU A 325 -25.81 -7.89 21.58
C LEU A 325 -24.78 -7.68 20.49
N LEU A 326 -23.97 -8.69 20.21
CA LEU A 326 -22.95 -8.63 19.17
C LEU A 326 -23.21 -9.74 18.16
N ASN A 327 -23.16 -9.41 16.89
CA ASN A 327 -23.03 -10.43 15.85
C ASN A 327 -21.55 -10.60 15.52
N VAL A 328 -21.00 -11.76 15.85
CA VAL A 328 -19.59 -12.09 15.66
C VAL A 328 -19.47 -13.27 14.71
N GLU A 329 -18.70 -13.09 13.64
CA GLU A 329 -18.39 -14.12 12.67
C GLU A 329 -16.93 -14.53 12.75
N ARG A 330 -16.68 -15.83 12.67
CA ARG A 330 -15.35 -16.40 12.43
C ARG A 330 -15.24 -16.76 10.96
N THR A 331 -14.25 -16.19 10.29
CA THR A 331 -14.09 -16.38 8.84
C THR A 331 -12.63 -16.25 8.43
N ARG A 332 -12.32 -16.70 7.21
CA ARG A 332 -11.08 -16.30 6.52
C ARG A 332 -11.36 -15.60 5.19
N ARG A 333 -12.64 -15.34 4.88
CA ARG A 333 -13.08 -14.70 3.63
C ARG A 333 -12.90 -13.18 3.71
N ILE A 334 -11.64 -12.75 3.65
CA ILE A 334 -11.27 -11.33 3.62
C ILE A 334 -10.28 -11.07 2.49
N ASP A 335 -10.43 -9.91 1.85
CA ASP A 335 -9.35 -9.35 1.05
C ASP A 335 -8.44 -8.53 1.96
N ILE A 336 -7.14 -8.61 1.74
CA ILE A 336 -6.17 -8.00 2.64
C ILE A 336 -5.07 -7.29 1.85
N VAL A 337 -4.75 -6.08 2.29
CA VAL A 337 -3.51 -5.36 1.93
C VAL A 337 -2.70 -5.20 3.20
N CYS A 338 -1.45 -5.65 3.21
CA CYS A 338 -0.61 -5.64 4.41
C CYS A 338 0.82 -5.22 4.07
N PRO A 339 1.58 -4.67 5.03
CA PRO A 339 2.98 -4.35 4.78
C PRO A 339 3.82 -5.61 4.52
N ARG A 340 4.74 -5.51 3.56
CA ARG A 340 5.67 -6.59 3.20
C ARG A 340 6.59 -6.99 4.34
N ALA A 341 6.90 -6.07 5.24
CA ALA A 341 7.77 -6.33 6.39
C ALA A 341 7.24 -7.42 7.32
N ILE A 342 5.91 -7.64 7.35
CA ILE A 342 5.25 -8.60 8.26
C ILE A 342 4.53 -9.73 7.52
N ALA A 343 4.67 -9.78 6.19
CA ALA A 343 3.93 -10.67 5.31
C ALA A 343 4.87 -11.58 4.52
N LYS A 344 4.57 -12.88 4.56
CA LYS A 344 5.27 -13.89 3.75
C LYS A 344 4.27 -14.61 2.85
N VAL A 345 4.56 -14.64 1.55
CA VAL A 345 3.77 -15.38 0.58
C VAL A 345 4.31 -16.81 0.50
N CYS A 346 3.47 -17.77 0.83
CA CYS A 346 3.73 -19.20 0.65
C CYS A 346 2.91 -19.70 -0.54
N PHE A 347 3.53 -20.47 -1.43
CA PHE A 347 2.81 -21.11 -2.53
C PHE A 347 2.36 -22.49 -2.07
N GLY A 348 1.06 -22.78 -2.25
CA GLY A 348 0.55 -24.12 -2.02
C GLY A 348 1.24 -25.10 -2.96
N SER A 349 1.47 -26.33 -2.51
CA SER A 349 1.88 -27.42 -3.40
C SER A 349 0.76 -27.70 -4.41
N ASP A 350 1.12 -27.99 -5.65
CA ASP A 350 0.18 -28.54 -6.64
C ASP A 350 -0.39 -29.92 -6.24
N GLN A 351 0.09 -30.49 -5.14
CA GLN A 351 -0.42 -31.72 -4.56
C GLN A 351 -1.59 -31.44 -3.61
N PRO A 352 -2.76 -32.07 -3.82
CA PRO A 352 -3.84 -32.04 -2.85
C PRO A 352 -3.36 -32.68 -1.53
N ALA A 353 -3.75 -32.10 -0.40
CA ALA A 353 -3.36 -32.56 0.94
C ALA A 353 -3.89 -33.97 1.30
N ASN A 354 -4.82 -34.50 0.50
CA ASN A 354 -5.26 -35.89 0.56
C ASN A 354 -5.06 -36.53 -0.82
N GLY A 355 -4.17 -37.53 -0.88
CA GLY A 355 -4.06 -38.42 -2.02
C GLY A 355 -5.31 -39.30 -2.09
N ASP A 356 -6.35 -38.80 -2.75
CA ASP A 356 -7.42 -39.57 -3.39
C ASP A 356 -8.40 -38.58 -4.03
N ALA A 357 -8.07 -38.07 -5.22
CA ALA A 357 -9.08 -37.57 -6.15
C ALA A 357 -8.42 -37.27 -7.50
N ALA A 358 -8.68 -38.16 -8.47
CA ALA A 358 -8.58 -37.83 -9.88
C ALA A 358 -9.51 -36.65 -10.20
N THR A 359 -9.03 -35.42 -10.06
CA THR A 359 -9.69 -34.23 -10.63
C THR A 359 -8.66 -33.30 -11.23
N THR A 360 -8.66 -33.28 -12.56
CA THR A 360 -7.98 -32.32 -13.41
C THR A 360 -8.56 -30.93 -13.18
N ARG A 361 -8.02 -30.16 -12.23
CA ARG A 361 -8.19 -28.71 -12.20
C ARG A 361 -6.85 -28.03 -11.98
N SER A 362 -6.37 -27.37 -13.03
CA SER A 362 -5.18 -26.51 -12.99
C SER A 362 -5.42 -25.38 -12.00
N GLY A 363 -4.41 -24.99 -11.21
CA GLY A 363 -4.39 -23.86 -10.27
C GLY A 363 -4.58 -22.47 -10.90
N LEU A 364 -5.57 -22.33 -11.77
CA LEU A 364 -6.11 -21.09 -12.31
C LEU A 364 -7.33 -20.72 -11.46
N ALA A 365 -7.50 -19.42 -11.22
CA ALA A 365 -8.66 -18.88 -10.52
C ALA A 365 -10.00 -19.37 -11.12
N PRO A 366 -11.09 -19.43 -10.33
CA PRO A 366 -12.38 -19.94 -10.77
C PRO A 366 -12.84 -19.30 -12.07
N ARG A 367 -13.13 -20.14 -13.07
CA ARG A 367 -13.78 -19.72 -14.32
C ARG A 367 -15.15 -19.07 -14.07
N GLU A 368 -15.74 -19.27 -12.90
CA GLU A 368 -17.04 -18.71 -12.51
C GLU A 368 -17.01 -17.17 -12.40
N ALA A 369 -15.88 -16.56 -12.03
CA ALA A 369 -15.73 -15.10 -12.01
C ALA A 369 -15.78 -14.46 -13.41
N ALA A 370 -15.56 -15.25 -14.48
CA ALA A 370 -15.57 -14.76 -15.86
C ALA A 370 -16.94 -14.89 -16.55
N ARG A 371 -17.85 -15.75 -16.07
CA ARG A 371 -19.16 -15.98 -16.71
C ARG A 371 -20.25 -14.99 -16.28
N ASN A 372 -20.12 -14.35 -15.11
CA ASN A 372 -21.15 -13.44 -14.58
C ASN A 372 -20.99 -11.97 -15.04
N ALA A 373 -20.17 -11.71 -16.06
CA ALA A 373 -19.94 -10.36 -16.59
C ALA A 373 -20.74 -10.03 -17.87
N ASP A 374 -21.39 -11.03 -18.48
CA ASP A 374 -22.16 -10.90 -19.73
C ASP A 374 -23.67 -11.11 -19.54
N GLY A 375 -24.19 -10.84 -18.34
CA GLY A 375 -25.62 -10.93 -17.98
C GLY A 375 -26.20 -9.64 -17.45
#